data_AF-A0A1Y3W2I9-F1
#
_entry.id   AF-A0A1Y3W2I9-F1
#
_cell.length_a   1.000
_cell.length_b   1.000
_cell.length_c   1.000
_cell.angle_alpha   90.00
_cell.angle_beta   90.00
_cell.angle_gamma   90.00
#
_symmetry.space_group_name_H-M   'P 1'
#
loop_
_entity.id
_entity.type
_entity.pdbx_description
1 polymer ?
#
loop_
_entity_poly.entity_id
_entity_poly.type
_entity_poly.pdbx_seq_one_letter_code
_entity_poly.pdbx_strand_id
1 'polypeptide(L)'
;MKRICVLLTIAFGLLLFSSCGDWLDVLPKSQMTEEGIFDNEDGYYSALAGIYVKMADKSAYGKHMTVSSVEIMGQTLSMAQASFIEPYYDQGWFNGLATYYYERTTRFNQVEDAITGMWKASYNAIANANELISNLEKQDPSIFEEGARDVVLGEALALRAYIHFDMLRLFQPPYLTEEGKTQKRIPYKTDFGMEFTPSSSSDEILGYLVGDLERAEKLLKDTDPISSGKTYNATILKSERKYKMNYYAVRALQARVYLFKGEYKAAYDAAMEVIGAAEGLGIRFLTNADLGSTDSGNNYVNRSCPMENIFGLLVDELGDYIEEDHTTGNSYYERFRLQSTRYPKFYSSTGDIRITAWKKGSGSSMYLAKYERPTLKKDLALFPRPIVSMLKLGEMYLIAAEGAAESVSTGEAIRLLNILQQSRNGGIFTSDDKEAIISEILKEYRREMIGDGQVFYAYKRRNVPEIEKGYATSGVVTMSVEKYTPDIPTTEFDGGRTY
;
A
#
# COMPACT_ATOMS: atom_id res chain seq x y z
N MET A 1 -21.14 -63.25 19.54
CA MET A 1 -21.67 -61.88 19.34
C MET A 1 -21.16 -60.88 20.36
N LYS A 2 -21.23 -61.11 21.69
CA LYS A 2 -20.70 -60.16 22.70
C LYS A 2 -19.20 -59.79 22.54
N ARG A 3 -18.34 -60.72 22.11
CA ARG A 3 -16.90 -60.44 21.87
C ARG A 3 -16.60 -59.67 20.57
N ILE A 4 -17.50 -59.73 19.57
CA ILE A 4 -17.37 -58.97 18.31
C ILE A 4 -17.88 -57.54 18.51
N CYS A 5 -18.92 -57.33 19.31
CA CYS A 5 -19.36 -56.00 19.70
C CYS A 5 -18.27 -55.26 20.50
N VAL A 6 -17.57 -55.92 21.44
CA VAL A 6 -16.48 -55.29 22.20
C VAL A 6 -15.30 -54.87 21.31
N LEU A 7 -14.94 -55.68 20.30
CA LEU A 7 -13.88 -55.33 19.35
C LEU A 7 -14.27 -54.18 18.41
N LEU A 8 -15.54 -54.07 18.02
CA LEU A 8 -16.04 -52.94 17.23
C LEU A 8 -16.15 -51.65 18.06
N THR A 9 -16.46 -51.74 19.36
CA THR A 9 -16.46 -50.58 20.27
C THR A 9 -15.04 -50.07 20.57
N ILE A 10 -14.04 -50.97 20.64
CA ILE A 10 -12.63 -50.58 20.81
C ILE A 10 -12.06 -49.99 19.52
N ALA A 11 -12.45 -50.50 18.34
CA ALA A 11 -12.03 -49.95 17.05
C ALA A 11 -12.68 -48.58 16.74
N PHE A 12 -13.89 -48.30 17.24
CA PHE A 12 -14.55 -46.99 17.10
C PHE A 12 -14.05 -45.97 18.14
N GLY A 13 -13.51 -46.42 19.28
CA GLY A 13 -12.86 -45.57 20.28
C GLY A 13 -11.46 -45.08 19.89
N LEU A 14 -10.79 -45.76 18.95
CA LEU A 14 -9.46 -45.39 18.44
C LEU A 14 -9.47 -44.44 17.23
N LEU A 15 -10.66 -44.12 16.68
CA LEU A 15 -10.84 -43.17 15.58
C LEU A 15 -11.36 -41.78 16.03
N LEU A 16 -11.48 -41.55 17.33
CA LEU A 16 -11.93 -40.28 17.91
C LEU A 16 -10.79 -39.34 18.35
N PHE A 17 -9.54 -39.64 17.98
CA PHE A 17 -8.36 -38.82 18.32
C PHE A 17 -7.63 -38.20 17.11
N SER A 18 -8.27 -38.06 15.94
CA SER A 18 -7.85 -37.04 14.98
C SER A 18 -8.45 -35.69 15.37
N SER A 19 -8.07 -35.20 16.56
CA SER A 19 -8.22 -33.81 16.91
C SER A 19 -7.24 -33.02 16.05
N CYS A 20 -7.77 -32.13 15.21
CA CYS A 20 -7.00 -31.03 14.63
C CYS A 20 -6.65 -30.09 15.80
N GLY A 21 -5.65 -30.48 16.58
CA GLY A 21 -5.36 -29.96 17.91
C GLY A 21 -4.16 -29.02 18.02
N ASP A 22 -3.38 -28.82 16.95
CA ASP A 22 -2.15 -28.00 17.04
C ASP A 22 -2.28 -26.60 16.42
N TRP A 23 -3.49 -26.17 16.05
CA TRP A 23 -3.76 -24.78 15.61
C TRP A 23 -4.27 -23.89 16.75
N LEU A 24 -4.72 -24.48 17.87
CA LEU A 24 -5.40 -23.75 18.95
C LEU A 24 -4.71 -23.84 20.33
N ASP A 25 -3.55 -24.47 20.44
CA ASP A 25 -2.60 -24.18 21.52
C ASP A 25 -1.72 -22.98 21.14
N VAL A 26 -2.38 -21.86 20.84
CA VAL A 26 -1.72 -20.56 20.91
C VAL A 26 -1.58 -20.27 22.40
N LEU A 27 -0.42 -20.61 22.95
CA LEU A 27 0.01 -20.17 24.27
C LEU A 27 -0.35 -18.68 24.43
N PRO A 28 -0.89 -18.24 25.59
CA PRO A 28 -1.15 -16.83 25.81
C PRO A 28 0.14 -16.03 25.54
N LYS A 29 0.15 -15.22 24.47
CA LYS A 29 1.29 -14.41 24.00
C LYS A 29 1.80 -13.38 25.03
N SER A 30 1.31 -13.40 26.27
CA SER A 30 1.64 -12.43 27.30
C SER A 30 2.71 -12.88 28.30
N GLN A 31 3.33 -14.06 28.14
CA GLN A 31 4.40 -14.53 29.04
C GLN A 31 5.55 -15.31 28.37
N MET A 32 5.79 -15.15 27.07
CA MET A 32 7.15 -15.39 26.57
C MET A 32 7.97 -14.16 26.93
N THR A 33 8.74 -14.27 28.00
CA THR A 33 9.87 -13.36 28.26
C THR A 33 10.73 -13.23 26.99
N GLU A 34 11.36 -12.07 26.78
CA GLU A 34 12.30 -11.81 25.65
C GLU A 34 13.36 -12.92 25.44
N GLU A 35 13.60 -13.77 26.43
CA GLU A 35 14.44 -14.97 26.33
C GLU A 35 13.76 -16.06 25.47
N GLY A 36 14.24 -16.20 24.23
CA GLY A 36 14.05 -17.41 23.43
C GLY A 36 13.31 -17.25 22.11
N ILE A 37 12.81 -16.05 21.79
CA ILE A 37 12.12 -15.81 20.51
C ILE A 37 13.04 -16.08 19.32
N PHE A 38 14.34 -15.79 19.43
CA PHE A 38 15.30 -15.95 18.33
C PHE A 38 16.19 -17.21 18.45
N ASP A 39 15.75 -18.21 19.22
CA ASP A 39 16.53 -19.44 19.42
C ASP A 39 16.55 -20.36 18.20
N ASN A 40 15.57 -20.24 17.30
CA ASN A 40 15.46 -21.02 16.08
C ASN A 40 14.80 -20.20 14.95
N GLU A 41 14.80 -20.75 13.74
CA GLU A 41 14.30 -20.07 12.54
C GLU A 41 12.81 -19.68 12.60
N ASP A 42 11.95 -20.43 13.29
CA ASP A 42 10.52 -20.13 13.41
C ASP A 42 10.24 -18.81 14.14
N GLY A 43 11.13 -18.46 15.07
CA GLY A 43 11.18 -17.17 15.73
C GLY A 43 11.29 -15.99 14.77
N TYR A 44 12.26 -16.08 13.86
CA TYR A 44 12.52 -15.08 12.83
C TYR A 44 11.36 -15.00 11.81
N TYR A 45 10.80 -16.14 11.42
CA TYR A 45 9.61 -16.18 10.55
C TYR A 45 8.40 -15.54 11.22
N SER A 46 8.21 -15.77 12.52
CA SER A 46 7.14 -15.16 13.31
C SER A 46 7.31 -13.65 13.46
N ALA A 47 8.53 -13.18 13.70
CA ALA A 47 8.86 -11.75 13.75
C ALA A 47 8.58 -11.08 12.39
N LEU A 48 8.97 -11.70 11.27
CA LEU A 48 8.66 -11.19 9.93
C LEU A 48 7.15 -11.10 9.69
N ALA A 49 6.39 -12.15 10.05
CA ALA A 49 4.93 -12.11 9.99
C ALA A 49 4.35 -10.98 10.86
N GLY A 50 4.93 -10.73 12.03
CA GLY A 50 4.59 -9.62 12.92
C GLY A 50 4.71 -8.25 12.24
N ILE A 51 5.76 -8.02 11.46
CA ILE A 51 5.95 -6.77 10.70
C ILE A 51 4.80 -6.57 9.71
N TYR A 52 4.42 -7.60 8.94
CA TYR A 52 3.27 -7.52 8.03
C TYR A 52 1.96 -7.21 8.77
N VAL A 53 1.73 -7.82 9.95
CA VAL A 53 0.56 -7.54 10.79
C VAL A 53 0.56 -6.08 11.26
N LYS A 54 1.72 -5.53 11.65
CA LYS A 54 1.83 -4.10 12.04
C LYS A 54 1.57 -3.17 10.86
N MET A 55 2.03 -3.53 9.66
CA MET A 55 1.71 -2.76 8.45
C MET A 55 0.21 -2.78 8.13
N ALA A 56 -0.46 -3.90 8.39
CA ALA A 56 -1.90 -4.08 8.14
C ALA A 56 -2.79 -3.31 9.11
N ASP A 57 -2.23 -2.67 10.14
CA ASP A 57 -2.98 -1.82 11.08
C ASP A 57 -3.79 -0.75 10.32
N LYS A 58 -5.02 -0.51 10.78
CA LYS A 58 -5.92 0.51 10.23
C LYS A 58 -5.25 1.87 10.11
N SER A 59 -4.44 2.26 11.10
CA SER A 59 -3.72 3.53 11.16
C SER A 59 -2.55 3.59 10.17
N ALA A 60 -2.09 2.46 9.65
CA ALA A 60 -1.08 2.35 8.62
C ALA A 60 -1.71 1.93 7.27
N TYR A 61 -1.21 0.87 6.65
CA TYR A 61 -1.58 0.47 5.28
C TYR A 61 -2.90 -0.30 5.21
N GLY A 62 -3.46 -0.70 6.35
CA GLY A 62 -4.81 -1.26 6.40
C GLY A 62 -5.87 -0.26 5.92
N LYS A 63 -5.65 1.05 6.13
CA LYS A 63 -6.61 2.08 5.72
C LYS A 63 -6.00 3.47 5.49
N HIS A 64 -5.39 4.08 6.52
CA HIS A 64 -5.05 5.52 6.49
C HIS A 64 -3.92 5.88 5.50
N MET A 65 -2.92 5.01 5.32
CA MET A 65 -1.82 5.20 4.37
C MET A 65 -2.12 4.65 2.96
N THR A 66 -3.34 4.18 2.71
CA THR A 66 -3.76 3.60 1.42
C THR A 66 -5.09 4.18 0.97
N VAL A 67 -6.21 3.54 1.32
CA VAL A 67 -7.55 3.84 0.78
C VAL A 67 -8.20 5.09 1.39
N SER A 68 -7.66 5.67 2.47
CA SER A 68 -8.31 6.75 3.24
C SER A 68 -7.53 8.08 3.28
N SER A 69 -6.74 8.39 4.32
CA SER A 69 -6.19 9.74 4.55
C SER A 69 -5.43 10.27 3.33
N VAL A 70 -4.51 9.47 2.81
CA VAL A 70 -3.69 9.84 1.63
C VAL A 70 -4.53 9.94 0.36
N GLU A 71 -5.59 9.15 0.24
CA GLU A 71 -6.52 9.16 -0.89
C GLU A 71 -7.40 10.42 -0.87
N ILE A 72 -7.85 10.84 0.32
CA ILE A 72 -8.56 12.11 0.53
C ILE A 72 -7.67 13.29 0.16
N MET A 73 -6.41 13.28 0.59
CA MET A 73 -5.41 14.31 0.20
C MET A 73 -5.10 14.25 -1.31
N GLY A 74 -5.31 13.11 -1.98
CA GLY A 74 -5.23 12.96 -3.43
C GLY A 74 -6.43 13.53 -4.19
N GLN A 75 -7.43 14.07 -3.49
CA GLN A 75 -8.64 14.65 -4.07
C GLN A 75 -9.42 13.68 -4.96
N THR A 76 -9.38 12.37 -4.71
CA THR A 76 -10.13 11.37 -5.49
C THR A 76 -11.50 11.04 -4.88
N LEU A 77 -11.63 11.26 -3.57
CA LEU A 77 -12.83 10.96 -2.79
C LEU A 77 -13.62 12.23 -2.45
N SER A 78 -14.90 12.02 -2.15
CA SER A 78 -15.86 13.00 -1.67
C SER A 78 -16.64 12.41 -0.48
N MET A 79 -17.55 13.20 0.09
CA MET A 79 -18.48 12.77 1.13
C MET A 79 -19.90 13.24 0.79
N ALA A 80 -20.91 12.61 1.41
CA ALA A 80 -22.32 12.89 1.10
C ALA A 80 -22.73 14.37 1.29
N GLN A 81 -22.13 15.07 2.27
CA GLN A 81 -22.32 16.52 2.49
C GLN A 81 -21.11 17.36 2.10
N ALA A 82 -20.69 17.26 0.84
CA ALA A 82 -19.74 18.20 0.25
C ALA A 82 -20.12 19.69 0.39
N SER A 83 -21.40 19.99 0.64
CA SER A 83 -21.99 21.35 0.59
C SER A 83 -21.94 22.12 1.92
N PHE A 84 -21.70 21.46 3.05
CA PHE A 84 -21.61 22.09 4.38
C PHE A 84 -20.20 21.88 4.93
N ILE A 85 -19.23 22.54 4.29
CA ILE A 85 -17.84 22.66 4.73
C ILE A 85 -17.79 23.71 5.86
N GLU A 86 -18.60 23.50 6.89
CA GLU A 86 -18.54 24.24 8.14
C GLU A 86 -17.74 23.38 9.14
N PRO A 87 -16.69 23.91 9.80
CA PRO A 87 -15.75 23.14 10.63
C PRO A 87 -16.33 22.45 11.88
N TYR A 88 -17.65 22.41 12.05
CA TYR A 88 -18.33 22.22 13.32
C TYR A 88 -18.89 20.82 13.59
N TYR A 89 -18.71 19.86 12.67
CA TYR A 89 -19.30 18.51 12.78
C TYR A 89 -18.25 17.40 12.90
N ASP A 90 -18.71 16.22 13.33
CA ASP A 90 -18.03 14.93 13.58
C ASP A 90 -17.33 14.29 12.34
N GLN A 91 -16.88 15.14 11.42
CA GLN A 91 -16.28 14.85 10.12
C GLN A 91 -14.99 15.69 9.91
N GLY A 92 -14.43 16.21 11.00
CA GLY A 92 -13.29 17.12 11.00
C GLY A 92 -12.05 16.50 10.34
N TRP A 93 -11.84 15.19 10.51
CA TRP A 93 -10.74 14.46 9.85
C TRP A 93 -10.81 14.53 8.33
N PHE A 94 -11.91 14.09 7.70
CA PHE A 94 -12.02 14.11 6.24
C PHE A 94 -11.94 15.54 5.71
N ASN A 95 -12.70 16.47 6.31
CA ASN A 95 -12.74 17.86 5.85
C ASN A 95 -11.39 18.55 5.96
N GLY A 96 -10.69 18.36 7.08
CA GLY A 96 -9.34 18.90 7.27
C GLY A 96 -8.35 18.36 6.24
N LEU A 97 -8.32 17.04 6.02
CA LEU A 97 -7.45 16.44 4.99
C LEU A 97 -7.82 16.90 3.57
N ALA A 98 -9.11 16.94 3.23
CA ALA A 98 -9.59 17.35 1.91
C ALA A 98 -9.33 18.84 1.63
N THR A 99 -9.23 19.67 2.66
CA THR A 99 -8.92 21.10 2.56
C THR A 99 -7.46 21.44 2.87
N TYR A 100 -6.64 20.43 3.19
CA TYR A 100 -5.24 20.56 3.61
C TYR A 100 -5.05 21.46 4.84
N TYR A 101 -6.02 21.43 5.75
CA TYR A 101 -5.94 22.14 7.03
C TYR A 101 -5.36 21.19 8.08
N TYR A 102 -4.06 21.31 8.31
CA TYR A 102 -3.29 20.48 9.26
C TYR A 102 -3.04 21.17 10.61
N GLU A 103 -3.45 22.43 10.78
CA GLU A 103 -3.06 23.22 11.94
C GLU A 103 -3.47 22.57 13.26
N ARG A 104 -2.51 22.54 14.20
CA ARG A 104 -2.63 22.06 15.57
C ARG A 104 -3.46 23.03 16.42
N THR A 105 -4.74 23.12 16.13
CA THR A 105 -5.69 23.84 16.99
C THR A 105 -6.54 22.83 17.74
N THR A 106 -7.02 23.19 18.92
CA THR A 106 -7.96 22.38 19.73
C THR A 106 -9.26 22.01 18.98
N ARG A 107 -9.45 22.56 17.77
CA ARG A 107 -10.66 22.46 16.94
C ARG A 107 -10.60 21.32 15.91
N PHE A 108 -9.43 20.73 15.62
CA PHE A 108 -9.25 19.65 14.62
C PHE A 108 -8.47 18.44 15.17
N ASN A 109 -8.80 18.01 16.39
CA ASN A 109 -8.17 16.84 17.02
C ASN A 109 -8.18 15.59 16.13
N GLN A 110 -9.22 15.35 15.32
CA GLN A 110 -9.32 14.15 14.50
C GLN A 110 -8.30 14.09 13.33
N VAL A 111 -7.85 15.23 12.79
CA VAL A 111 -6.77 15.25 11.77
C VAL A 111 -5.45 14.88 12.42
N GLU A 112 -5.16 15.50 13.56
CA GLU A 112 -3.99 15.22 14.38
C GLU A 112 -3.96 13.77 14.86
N ASP A 113 -5.11 13.20 15.26
CA ASP A 113 -5.24 11.80 15.68
C ASP A 113 -4.87 10.84 14.53
N ALA A 114 -5.34 11.12 13.31
CA ALA A 114 -5.00 10.31 12.15
C ALA A 114 -3.52 10.43 11.76
N ILE A 115 -2.96 11.64 11.79
CA ILE A 115 -1.52 11.88 11.54
C ILE A 115 -0.66 11.18 12.59
N THR A 116 -1.03 11.31 13.86
CA THR A 116 -0.36 10.67 15.00
C THR A 116 -0.47 9.14 14.91
N GLY A 117 -1.62 8.62 14.50
CA GLY A 117 -1.85 7.20 14.25
C GLY A 117 -0.93 6.65 13.16
N MET A 118 -0.90 7.31 11.99
CA MET A 118 0.01 6.94 10.88
C MET A 118 1.47 6.95 11.31
N TRP A 119 1.89 7.99 12.05
CA TRP A 119 3.25 8.09 12.57
C TRP A 119 3.61 6.95 13.52
N LYS A 120 2.79 6.74 14.56
CA LYS A 120 3.05 5.72 15.58
C LYS A 120 3.03 4.31 15.00
N ALA A 121 2.05 4.00 14.15
CA ALA A 121 1.95 2.68 13.52
C ALA A 121 3.16 2.41 12.59
N SER A 122 3.58 3.41 11.82
CA SER A 122 4.75 3.29 10.93
C SER A 122 6.05 3.10 11.70
N TYR A 123 6.33 3.93 12.71
CA TYR A 123 7.55 3.77 13.51
C TYR A 123 7.56 2.50 14.38
N ASN A 124 6.38 1.99 14.77
CA ASN A 124 6.27 0.68 15.41
C ASN A 124 6.66 -0.45 14.44
N ALA A 125 6.13 -0.44 13.21
CA ALA A 125 6.53 -1.41 12.19
C ALA A 125 8.03 -1.33 11.86
N ILE A 126 8.59 -0.11 11.77
CA ILE A 126 10.04 0.11 11.59
C ILE A 126 10.85 -0.47 12.76
N ALA A 127 10.41 -0.27 14.01
CA ALA A 127 11.11 -0.80 15.17
C ALA A 127 11.17 -2.33 15.16
N ASN A 128 10.07 -3.00 14.78
CA ASN A 128 10.03 -4.46 14.63
C ASN A 128 10.94 -4.94 13.48
N ALA A 129 11.01 -4.19 12.38
CA ALA A 129 11.94 -4.48 11.31
C ALA A 129 13.40 -4.32 11.76
N ASN A 130 13.72 -3.28 12.52
CA ASN A 130 15.06 -3.06 13.07
C ASN A 130 15.49 -4.17 14.02
N GLU A 131 14.59 -4.61 14.90
CA GLU A 131 14.84 -5.73 15.82
C GLU A 131 15.12 -7.02 15.03
N LEU A 132 14.28 -7.34 14.05
CA LEU A 132 14.46 -8.53 13.21
C LEU A 132 15.79 -8.48 12.44
N ILE A 133 16.09 -7.36 11.78
CA ILE A 133 17.34 -7.16 11.03
C ILE A 133 18.56 -7.31 11.95
N SER A 134 18.55 -6.66 13.12
CA SER A 134 19.64 -6.72 14.10
C SER A 134 19.90 -8.13 14.61
N ASN A 135 18.84 -8.90 14.88
CA ASN A 135 18.96 -10.29 15.31
C ASN A 135 19.43 -11.20 14.17
N LEU A 136 18.94 -11.02 12.93
CA LEU A 136 19.40 -11.78 11.77
C LEU A 136 20.88 -11.54 11.49
N GLU A 137 21.35 -10.30 11.61
CA GLU A 137 22.75 -9.92 11.37
C GLU A 137 23.72 -10.54 12.39
N LYS A 138 23.27 -10.82 13.62
CA LYS A 138 24.08 -11.43 14.68
C LYS A 138 24.00 -12.96 14.71
N GLN A 139 22.93 -13.53 14.17
CA GLN A 139 22.65 -14.96 14.26
C GLN A 139 23.55 -15.80 13.36
N ASP A 140 23.91 -16.99 13.83
CA ASP A 140 24.57 -18.01 13.02
C ASP A 140 23.65 -18.43 11.86
N PRO A 141 24.04 -18.24 10.57
CA PRO A 141 23.22 -18.61 9.43
C PRO A 141 22.87 -20.10 9.35
N SER A 142 23.61 -20.98 10.03
CA SER A 142 23.41 -22.44 9.97
C SER A 142 22.12 -22.93 10.63
N ILE A 143 21.43 -22.09 11.41
CA ILE A 143 20.11 -22.43 11.98
C ILE A 143 18.99 -22.38 10.94
N PHE A 144 19.25 -21.77 9.78
CA PHE A 144 18.27 -21.61 8.70
C PHE A 144 18.53 -22.62 7.59
N GLU A 145 17.47 -23.00 6.88
CA GLU A 145 17.61 -23.61 5.56
C GLU A 145 18.42 -22.71 4.61
N GLU A 146 19.19 -23.30 3.68
CA GLU A 146 20.09 -22.57 2.79
C GLU A 146 19.36 -21.46 2.00
N GLY A 147 19.75 -20.21 2.24
CA GLY A 147 19.17 -19.02 1.62
C GLY A 147 17.87 -18.51 2.28
N ALA A 148 17.26 -19.26 3.21
CA ALA A 148 16.03 -18.81 3.89
C ALA A 148 16.28 -17.54 4.71
N ARG A 149 17.42 -17.48 5.41
CA ARG A 149 17.86 -16.27 6.14
C ARG A 149 17.92 -15.04 5.23
N ASP A 150 18.45 -15.20 4.02
CA ASP A 150 18.63 -14.09 3.07
C ASP A 150 17.28 -13.60 2.53
N VAL A 151 16.31 -14.49 2.35
CA VAL A 151 14.93 -14.10 2.02
C VAL A 151 14.33 -13.27 3.15
N VAL A 152 14.41 -13.74 4.40
CA VAL A 152 13.85 -13.01 5.56
C VAL A 152 14.54 -11.66 5.75
N LEU A 153 15.87 -11.61 5.65
CA LEU A 153 16.64 -10.37 5.79
C LEU A 153 16.33 -9.40 4.66
N GLY A 154 16.27 -9.88 3.42
CA GLY A 154 15.93 -9.06 2.25
C GLY A 154 14.52 -8.47 2.35
N GLU A 155 13.53 -9.29 2.74
CA GLU A 155 12.17 -8.81 3.00
C GLU A 155 12.17 -7.72 4.10
N ALA A 156 12.80 -7.97 5.25
CA ALA A 156 12.80 -7.02 6.37
C ALA A 156 13.46 -5.68 6.03
N LEU A 157 14.61 -5.70 5.33
CA LEU A 157 15.30 -4.51 4.84
C LEU A 157 14.40 -3.69 3.90
N ALA A 158 13.79 -4.35 2.92
CA ALA A 158 12.93 -3.67 1.95
C ALA A 158 11.62 -3.16 2.57
N LEU A 159 11.03 -3.87 3.53
CA LEU A 159 9.87 -3.38 4.28
C LEU A 159 10.22 -2.15 5.12
N ARG A 160 11.37 -2.15 5.81
CA ARG A 160 11.86 -0.96 6.52
C ARG A 160 12.02 0.23 5.57
N ALA A 161 12.65 0.00 4.41
CA ALA A 161 12.83 1.02 3.39
C ALA A 161 11.49 1.54 2.84
N TYR A 162 10.52 0.65 2.58
CA TYR A 162 9.17 1.02 2.13
C TYR A 162 8.51 1.97 3.12
N ILE A 163 8.51 1.62 4.41
CA ILE A 163 7.81 2.40 5.44
C ILE A 163 8.49 3.76 5.64
N HIS A 164 9.82 3.81 5.71
CA HIS A 164 10.55 5.09 5.77
C HIS A 164 10.34 5.95 4.54
N PHE A 165 10.23 5.34 3.36
CA PHE A 165 9.95 6.07 2.13
C PHE A 165 8.55 6.73 2.16
N ASP A 166 7.53 6.05 2.68
CA ASP A 166 6.20 6.66 2.78
C ASP A 166 6.13 7.74 3.86
N MET A 167 6.85 7.57 4.96
CA MET A 167 7.03 8.62 5.97
C MET A 167 7.74 9.84 5.40
N LEU A 168 8.81 9.65 4.62
CA LEU A 168 9.50 10.70 3.87
C LEU A 168 8.52 11.43 2.94
N ARG A 169 7.84 10.68 2.06
CA ARG A 169 6.91 11.26 1.08
C ARG A 169 5.74 11.98 1.72
N LEU A 170 5.33 11.60 2.93
CA LEU A 170 4.24 12.26 3.65
C LEU A 170 4.73 13.53 4.36
N PHE A 171 5.78 13.45 5.16
CA PHE A 171 6.15 14.51 6.11
C PHE A 171 7.29 15.43 5.65
N GLN A 172 8.02 15.12 4.58
CA GLN A 172 9.00 16.03 3.99
C GLN A 172 8.41 16.86 2.84
N PRO A 173 8.92 18.07 2.54
CA PRO A 173 8.45 18.85 1.41
C PRO A 173 8.60 18.12 0.06
N PRO A 174 7.97 18.62 -1.02
CA PRO A 174 8.20 18.12 -2.37
C PRO A 174 9.70 18.04 -2.70
N TYR A 175 10.23 16.83 -2.89
CA TYR A 175 11.68 16.58 -2.94
C TYR A 175 12.45 17.38 -4.00
N LEU A 176 11.83 17.68 -5.13
CA LEU A 176 12.49 18.41 -6.21
C LEU A 176 12.64 19.92 -5.94
N THR A 177 12.22 20.42 -4.78
CA THR A 177 12.51 21.80 -4.30
C THR A 177 13.76 21.84 -3.43
N GLU A 178 14.37 23.01 -3.26
CA GLU A 178 15.53 23.17 -2.36
C GLU A 178 15.20 22.82 -0.91
N GLU A 179 14.02 23.24 -0.42
CA GLU A 179 13.53 22.87 0.91
C GLU A 179 13.32 21.35 1.03
N GLY A 180 12.75 20.73 0.00
CA GLY A 180 12.47 19.29 -0.01
C GLY A 180 13.70 18.39 0.07
N LYS A 181 14.87 18.86 -0.36
CA LYS A 181 16.13 18.10 -0.22
C LYS A 181 16.76 18.27 1.16
N THR A 182 16.65 19.46 1.74
CA THR A 182 17.50 19.90 2.85
C THR A 182 16.81 19.90 4.21
N GLN A 183 15.48 20.06 4.26
CA GLN A 183 14.73 20.17 5.52
C GLN A 183 14.76 18.86 6.31
N LYS A 184 14.86 18.97 7.64
CA LYS A 184 15.02 17.83 8.55
C LYS A 184 13.78 17.65 9.40
N ARG A 185 12.79 16.87 8.92
CA ARG A 185 11.50 16.73 9.60
C ARG A 185 11.29 15.41 10.33
N ILE A 186 11.85 14.31 9.81
CA ILE A 186 11.64 12.96 10.36
C ILE A 186 12.96 12.24 10.63
N PRO A 187 13.04 11.38 11.65
CA PRO A 187 14.22 10.56 11.88
C PRO A 187 14.29 9.34 10.95
N TYR A 188 15.50 8.95 10.54
CA TYR A 188 15.77 7.61 10.00
C TYR A 188 16.25 6.68 11.13
N LYS A 189 15.38 5.76 11.56
CA LYS A 189 15.65 4.82 12.65
C LYS A 189 16.20 3.50 12.11
N THR A 190 17.41 3.13 12.53
CA THR A 190 18.05 1.83 12.25
C THR A 190 18.24 0.95 13.49
N ASP A 191 18.09 1.52 14.68
CA ASP A 191 18.14 0.81 15.97
C ASP A 191 16.73 0.51 16.52
N PHE A 192 16.70 -0.33 17.56
CA PHE A 192 15.51 -0.62 18.38
C PHE A 192 15.53 0.13 19.73
N GLY A 193 16.46 1.09 19.89
CA GLY A 193 16.69 1.80 21.14
C GLY A 193 15.66 2.90 21.39
N MET A 194 15.43 3.20 22.67
CA MET A 194 14.56 4.31 23.11
C MET A 194 15.24 5.69 22.98
N GLU A 195 16.47 5.75 22.46
CA GLU A 195 17.19 7.00 22.33
C GLU A 195 16.54 7.93 21.30
N PHE A 196 16.57 9.23 21.59
CA PHE A 196 16.10 10.24 20.66
C PHE A 196 17.02 10.26 19.43
N THR A 197 16.49 9.90 18.26
CA THR A 197 17.19 10.06 16.98
C THR A 197 16.83 11.42 16.38
N PRO A 198 17.83 12.26 16.03
CA PRO A 198 17.58 13.52 15.35
C PRO A 198 16.86 13.35 14.01
N SER A 199 16.16 14.38 13.57
CA SER A 199 15.59 14.42 12.22
C SER A 199 16.69 14.43 11.16
N SER A 200 16.42 13.78 10.03
CA SER A 200 17.31 13.67 8.88
C SER A 200 16.75 14.40 7.67
N SER A 201 17.63 14.84 6.78
CA SER A 201 17.22 15.43 5.50
C SER A 201 16.66 14.35 4.57
N SER A 202 15.94 14.78 3.53
CA SER A 202 15.46 13.83 2.53
C SER A 202 16.59 13.08 1.83
N ASP A 203 17.71 13.75 1.53
CA ASP A 203 18.88 13.10 0.92
C ASP A 203 19.54 12.06 1.85
N GLU A 204 19.65 12.35 3.15
CA GLU A 204 20.14 11.40 4.15
C GLU A 204 19.24 10.15 4.20
N ILE A 205 17.92 10.35 4.31
CA ILE A 205 16.92 9.27 4.36
C ILE A 205 16.94 8.42 3.07
N LEU A 206 16.96 9.08 1.91
CA LEU A 206 17.03 8.40 0.62
C LEU A 206 18.32 7.59 0.47
N GLY A 207 19.45 8.11 0.94
CA GLY A 207 20.72 7.38 0.94
C GLY A 207 20.63 6.08 1.76
N TYR A 208 20.06 6.14 2.95
CA TYR A 208 19.91 4.95 3.79
C TYR A 208 18.93 3.92 3.20
N LEU A 209 17.74 4.35 2.78
CA LEU A 209 16.74 3.41 2.26
C LEU A 209 17.14 2.82 0.90
N VAL A 210 17.84 3.57 0.03
CA VAL A 210 18.40 2.99 -1.21
C VAL A 210 19.45 1.92 -0.87
N GLY A 211 20.29 2.15 0.14
CA GLY A 211 21.23 1.15 0.63
C GLY A 211 20.54 -0.13 1.14
N ASP A 212 19.44 0.01 1.87
CA ASP A 212 18.63 -1.14 2.31
C ASP A 212 18.03 -1.90 1.10
N LEU A 213 17.52 -1.18 0.10
CA LEU A 213 16.93 -1.78 -1.11
C LEU A 213 17.97 -2.49 -1.97
N GLU A 214 19.16 -1.93 -2.15
CA GLU A 214 20.24 -2.58 -2.90
C GLU A 214 20.74 -3.86 -2.20
N ARG A 215 20.77 -3.87 -0.86
CA ARG A 215 21.07 -5.08 -0.09
C ARG A 215 19.96 -6.12 -0.25
N ALA A 216 18.70 -5.71 -0.11
CA ALA A 216 17.55 -6.58 -0.28
C ALA A 216 17.50 -7.19 -1.69
N GLU A 217 17.72 -6.39 -2.73
CA GLU A 217 17.79 -6.85 -4.12
C GLU A 217 18.83 -7.96 -4.29
N LYS A 218 20.06 -7.74 -3.80
CA LYS A 218 21.15 -8.72 -3.91
C LYS A 218 20.84 -10.02 -3.18
N LEU A 219 20.29 -9.93 -1.98
CA LEU A 219 19.92 -11.11 -1.19
C LEU A 219 18.79 -11.91 -1.88
N LEU A 220 17.74 -11.23 -2.33
CA LEU A 220 16.54 -11.86 -2.85
C LEU A 220 16.69 -12.40 -4.26
N LYS A 221 17.58 -11.85 -5.09
CA LYS A 221 17.71 -12.23 -6.51
C LYS A 221 17.79 -13.74 -6.71
N ASP A 222 18.68 -14.40 -5.96
CA ASP A 222 18.97 -15.83 -6.08
C ASP A 222 18.38 -16.67 -4.94
N THR A 223 17.55 -16.07 -4.07
CA THR A 223 16.95 -16.74 -2.91
C THR A 223 15.44 -16.65 -2.84
N ASP A 224 14.81 -15.57 -3.32
CA ASP A 224 13.35 -15.49 -3.31
C ASP A 224 12.75 -16.57 -4.22
N PRO A 225 11.76 -17.35 -3.77
CA PRO A 225 11.11 -18.36 -4.58
C PRO A 225 10.59 -17.85 -5.93
N ILE A 226 10.11 -16.60 -6.00
CA ILE A 226 9.52 -16.04 -7.23
C ILE A 226 10.56 -15.73 -8.32
N SER A 227 11.81 -15.42 -7.94
CA SER A 227 12.89 -15.12 -8.89
C SER A 227 13.83 -16.30 -9.14
N SER A 228 14.06 -17.14 -8.12
CA SER A 228 15.03 -18.23 -8.17
C SER A 228 14.41 -19.61 -8.43
N GLY A 229 13.10 -19.77 -8.22
CA GLY A 229 12.44 -21.08 -8.25
C GLY A 229 12.77 -21.99 -7.05
N LYS A 230 13.51 -21.50 -6.05
CA LYS A 230 13.77 -22.24 -4.81
C LYS A 230 12.48 -22.53 -4.05
N THR A 231 12.46 -23.65 -3.35
CA THR A 231 11.37 -24.04 -2.44
C THR A 231 11.96 -24.24 -1.05
N TYR A 232 11.23 -23.79 -0.03
CA TYR A 232 11.64 -23.84 1.37
C TYR A 232 10.68 -24.71 2.19
N ASN A 233 11.12 -25.21 3.34
CA ASN A 233 10.25 -25.91 4.29
C ASN A 233 9.36 -24.96 5.10
N ALA A 234 9.82 -23.73 5.34
CA ALA A 234 9.07 -22.73 6.08
C ALA A 234 7.79 -22.29 5.32
N THR A 235 6.64 -22.31 6.01
CA THR A 235 5.34 -21.95 5.41
C THR A 235 5.31 -20.49 4.92
N ILE A 236 5.93 -19.56 5.66
CA ILE A 236 5.97 -18.15 5.27
C ILE A 236 6.69 -17.93 3.94
N LEU A 237 7.72 -18.74 3.67
CA LEU A 237 8.51 -18.69 2.43
C LEU A 237 7.85 -19.44 1.27
N LYS A 238 7.04 -20.47 1.56
CA LYS A 238 6.20 -21.17 0.56
C LYS A 238 4.93 -20.41 0.16
N SER A 239 4.51 -19.44 0.97
CA SER A 239 3.28 -18.70 0.72
C SER A 239 3.36 -17.92 -0.60
N GLU A 240 2.20 -17.56 -1.15
CA GLU A 240 2.11 -16.75 -2.38
C GLU A 240 2.95 -15.47 -2.24
N ARG A 241 4.05 -15.42 -3.00
CA ARG A 241 5.09 -14.38 -2.89
C ARG A 241 4.61 -13.02 -3.34
N LYS A 242 3.54 -12.94 -4.14
CA LYS A 242 2.85 -11.67 -4.47
C LYS A 242 2.19 -11.02 -3.25
N TYR A 243 2.08 -11.71 -2.11
CA TYR A 243 1.65 -11.12 -0.84
C TYR A 243 2.81 -10.76 0.11
N LYS A 244 4.04 -10.74 -0.43
CA LYS A 244 5.29 -10.52 0.28
C LYS A 244 6.15 -9.51 -0.47
N MET A 245 7.10 -8.89 0.24
CA MET A 245 8.13 -8.04 -0.32
C MET A 245 9.18 -8.89 -1.06
N ASN A 246 8.74 -9.51 -2.15
CA ASN A 246 9.57 -10.38 -2.98
C ASN A 246 10.58 -9.60 -3.83
N TYR A 247 11.45 -10.30 -4.55
CA TYR A 247 12.47 -9.67 -5.42
C TYR A 247 11.90 -8.60 -6.36
N TYR A 248 10.83 -8.91 -7.10
CA TYR A 248 10.22 -7.95 -8.03
C TYR A 248 9.49 -6.82 -7.32
N ALA A 249 9.01 -7.02 -6.08
CA ALA A 249 8.50 -5.95 -5.25
C ALA A 249 9.61 -4.97 -4.80
N VAL A 250 10.81 -5.48 -4.51
CA VAL A 250 11.98 -4.63 -4.25
C VAL A 250 12.35 -3.80 -5.49
N ARG A 251 12.39 -4.43 -6.67
CA ARG A 251 12.62 -3.73 -7.94
C ARG A 251 11.55 -2.68 -8.23
N ALA A 252 10.27 -3.00 -7.98
CA ALA A 252 9.16 -2.05 -8.12
C ALA A 252 9.25 -0.87 -7.15
N LEU A 253 9.65 -1.12 -5.90
CA LEU A 253 9.87 -0.07 -4.91
C LEU A 253 11.06 0.82 -5.29
N GLN A 254 12.17 0.23 -5.77
CA GLN A 254 13.31 0.98 -6.31
C GLN A 254 12.87 1.88 -7.46
N ALA A 255 12.06 1.38 -8.41
CA ALA A 255 11.52 2.19 -9.50
C ALA A 255 10.75 3.43 -8.99
N ARG A 256 9.90 3.24 -7.96
CA ARG A 256 9.14 4.32 -7.32
C ARG A 256 10.04 5.33 -6.61
N VAL A 257 11.06 4.85 -5.88
CA VAL A 257 12.05 5.68 -5.18
C VAL A 257 12.88 6.50 -6.17
N TYR A 258 13.40 5.87 -7.23
CA TYR A 258 14.17 6.55 -8.27
C TYR A 258 13.33 7.59 -9.00
N LEU A 259 12.05 7.30 -9.29
CA LEU A 259 11.16 8.29 -9.89
C LEU A 259 10.96 9.50 -8.96
N PHE A 260 10.78 9.25 -7.66
CA PHE A 260 10.67 10.29 -6.65
C PHE A 260 11.92 11.17 -6.56
N LYS A 261 13.10 10.54 -6.68
CA LYS A 261 14.39 11.22 -6.65
C LYS A 261 14.74 11.97 -7.95
N GLY A 262 13.94 11.81 -9.00
CA GLY A 262 14.24 12.36 -10.33
C GLY A 262 15.33 11.59 -11.10
N GLU A 263 15.65 10.37 -10.66
CA GLU A 263 16.58 9.45 -11.33
C GLU A 263 15.84 8.67 -12.42
N TYR A 264 15.32 9.39 -13.41
CA TYR A 264 14.33 8.89 -14.38
C TYR A 264 14.77 7.65 -15.16
N LYS A 265 16.05 7.54 -15.50
CA LYS A 265 16.57 6.37 -16.22
C LYS A 265 16.60 5.12 -15.34
N ALA A 266 17.04 5.25 -14.08
CA ALA A 266 17.04 4.16 -13.12
C ALA A 266 15.61 3.71 -12.79
N ALA A 267 14.68 4.67 -12.68
CA ALA A 267 13.25 4.40 -12.51
C ALA A 267 12.67 3.59 -13.68
N TYR A 268 12.96 4.03 -14.91
CA TYR A 268 12.56 3.32 -16.12
C TYR A 268 13.12 1.90 -16.17
N ASP A 269 14.41 1.71 -15.91
CA ASP A 269 15.06 0.40 -15.99
C ASP A 269 14.50 -0.59 -14.96
N ALA A 270 14.34 -0.16 -13.72
CA ALA A 270 13.75 -0.98 -12.67
C ALA A 270 12.28 -1.34 -12.95
N ALA A 271 11.48 -0.39 -13.44
CA ALA A 271 10.10 -0.66 -13.82
C ALA A 271 10.00 -1.62 -15.01
N MET A 272 10.85 -1.45 -16.02
CA MET A 272 10.87 -2.32 -17.21
C MET A 272 11.31 -3.74 -16.89
N GLU A 273 12.20 -3.94 -15.92
CA GLU A 273 12.56 -5.27 -15.42
C GLU A 273 11.34 -6.00 -14.84
N VAL A 274 10.55 -5.31 -14.03
CA VAL A 274 9.32 -5.88 -13.44
C VAL A 274 8.26 -6.14 -14.52
N ILE A 275 8.07 -5.21 -15.45
CA ILE A 275 7.15 -5.37 -16.59
C ILE A 275 7.56 -6.58 -17.45
N GLY A 276 8.85 -6.73 -17.74
CA GLY A 276 9.37 -7.83 -18.54
C GLY A 276 9.21 -9.20 -17.88
N ALA A 277 9.23 -9.27 -16.56
CA ALA A 277 9.00 -10.51 -15.81
C ALA A 277 7.51 -10.85 -15.62
N ALA A 278 6.61 -9.86 -15.68
CA ALA A 278 5.22 -9.98 -15.23
C ALA A 278 4.47 -11.19 -15.82
N GLU A 279 4.58 -11.43 -17.14
CA GLU A 279 3.90 -12.54 -17.81
C GLU A 279 4.33 -13.90 -17.25
N GLY A 280 5.64 -14.12 -17.07
CA GLY A 280 6.18 -15.37 -16.50
C GLY A 280 5.77 -15.61 -15.05
N LEU A 281 5.41 -14.55 -14.33
CA LEU A 281 4.93 -14.60 -12.94
C LEU A 281 3.40 -14.70 -12.84
N GLY A 282 2.70 -14.73 -13.98
CA GLY A 282 1.24 -14.68 -14.03
C GLY A 282 0.66 -13.36 -13.51
N ILE A 283 1.45 -12.28 -13.51
CA ILE A 283 1.01 -10.92 -13.22
C ILE A 283 0.54 -10.31 -14.53
N ARG A 284 -0.75 -9.96 -14.60
CA ARG A 284 -1.36 -9.46 -15.84
C ARG A 284 -2.47 -8.46 -15.53
N PHE A 285 -2.80 -7.63 -16.50
CA PHE A 285 -3.93 -6.73 -16.37
C PHE A 285 -5.26 -7.46 -16.19
N LEU A 286 -6.15 -6.85 -15.40
CA LEU A 286 -7.57 -7.18 -15.31
C LEU A 286 -8.23 -7.14 -16.69
N THR A 287 -9.10 -8.12 -16.97
CA THR A 287 -9.87 -8.22 -18.21
C THR A 287 -11.37 -8.13 -17.96
N ASN A 288 -12.16 -7.94 -19.02
CA ASN A 288 -13.62 -8.03 -18.93
C ASN A 288 -14.11 -9.41 -18.48
N ALA A 289 -13.37 -10.48 -18.78
CA ALA A 289 -13.71 -11.82 -18.32
C ALA A 289 -13.57 -11.95 -16.80
N ASP A 290 -12.53 -11.34 -16.21
CA ASP A 290 -12.33 -11.33 -14.76
C ASP A 290 -13.43 -10.55 -14.03
N LEU A 291 -13.96 -9.49 -14.68
CA LEU A 291 -15.12 -8.71 -14.21
C LEU A 291 -16.46 -9.43 -14.44
N GLY A 292 -16.50 -10.51 -15.22
CA GLY A 292 -17.70 -11.34 -15.37
C GLY A 292 -18.07 -12.11 -14.10
N SER A 293 -17.11 -12.31 -13.19
CA SER A 293 -17.32 -13.02 -11.92
C SER A 293 -17.98 -12.11 -10.89
N THR A 294 -19.20 -12.47 -10.47
CA THR A 294 -19.97 -11.74 -9.46
C THR A 294 -20.44 -12.62 -8.31
N ASP A 295 -20.70 -12.00 -7.16
CA ASP A 295 -21.37 -12.64 -6.03
C ASP A 295 -22.90 -12.74 -6.19
N SER A 296 -23.61 -13.22 -5.16
CA SER A 296 -25.08 -13.33 -5.16
C SER A 296 -25.79 -11.97 -5.28
N GLY A 297 -25.11 -10.87 -5.00
CA GLY A 297 -25.60 -9.49 -5.09
C GLY A 297 -25.17 -8.76 -6.36
N ASN A 298 -24.62 -9.46 -7.36
CA ASN A 298 -24.04 -8.90 -8.58
C ASN A 298 -22.85 -7.94 -8.32
N ASN A 299 -22.11 -8.12 -7.22
CA ASN A 299 -20.88 -7.39 -6.97
C ASN A 299 -19.72 -8.09 -7.67
N TYR A 300 -18.89 -7.31 -8.40
CA TYR A 300 -17.69 -7.86 -9.03
C TYR A 300 -16.71 -8.34 -7.97
N VAL A 301 -16.23 -9.57 -8.16
CA VAL A 301 -15.32 -10.26 -7.25
C VAL A 301 -13.90 -9.68 -7.31
N ASN A 302 -13.46 -9.28 -8.51
CA ASN A 302 -12.05 -8.96 -8.80
C ASN A 302 -11.75 -7.47 -8.87
N ARG A 303 -12.56 -6.60 -8.23
CA ARG A 303 -12.42 -5.13 -8.35
C ARG A 303 -11.07 -4.60 -7.90
N SER A 304 -10.45 -5.22 -6.90
CA SER A 304 -9.13 -4.83 -6.39
C SER A 304 -7.98 -5.21 -7.31
N CYS A 305 -8.24 -5.82 -8.47
CA CYS A 305 -7.25 -6.30 -9.42
C CYS A 305 -6.16 -7.20 -8.80
N PRO A 306 -6.52 -8.26 -8.05
CA PRO A 306 -5.54 -9.07 -7.32
C PRO A 306 -4.48 -9.73 -8.24
N MET A 307 -4.81 -9.96 -9.51
CA MET A 307 -3.90 -10.49 -10.54
C MET A 307 -2.80 -9.50 -10.97
N GLU A 308 -2.93 -8.22 -10.64
CA GLU A 308 -1.96 -7.18 -10.99
C GLU A 308 -0.95 -6.90 -9.87
N ASN A 309 -1.13 -7.50 -8.70
CA ASN A 309 -0.27 -7.27 -7.54
C ASN A 309 1.13 -7.82 -7.79
N ILE A 310 2.12 -6.96 -7.63
CA ILE A 310 3.54 -7.31 -7.47
C ILE A 310 3.81 -7.51 -5.98
N PHE A 311 3.23 -6.65 -5.15
CA PHE A 311 3.14 -6.78 -3.71
C PHE A 311 1.76 -6.33 -3.21
N GLY A 312 1.02 -7.25 -2.61
CA GLY A 312 -0.21 -6.99 -1.88
C GLY A 312 -0.06 -7.28 -0.40
N LEU A 313 -0.66 -6.47 0.45
CA LEU A 313 -0.66 -6.65 1.90
C LEU A 313 -1.97 -7.31 2.35
N LEU A 314 -1.88 -8.41 3.10
CA LEU A 314 -3.04 -9.04 3.72
C LEU A 314 -3.51 -8.23 4.92
N VAL A 315 -4.79 -7.87 4.90
CA VAL A 315 -5.48 -7.09 5.93
C VAL A 315 -6.77 -7.83 6.25
N ASP A 316 -6.78 -8.67 7.28
CA ASP A 316 -7.91 -9.57 7.54
C ASP A 316 -9.22 -8.79 7.81
N GLU A 317 -9.12 -7.62 8.44
CA GLU A 317 -10.21 -6.71 8.76
C GLU A 317 -10.57 -5.72 7.64
N LEU A 318 -10.05 -5.89 6.41
CA LEU A 318 -10.26 -4.93 5.32
C LEU A 318 -11.75 -4.65 5.04
N GLY A 319 -12.60 -5.68 5.16
CA GLY A 319 -14.05 -5.50 4.98
C GLY A 319 -14.64 -4.51 5.96
N ASP A 320 -14.38 -4.73 7.25
CA ASP A 320 -14.86 -3.88 8.34
C ASP A 320 -14.31 -2.45 8.19
N TYR A 321 -13.06 -2.31 7.78
CA TYR A 321 -12.42 -1.02 7.55
C TYR A 321 -13.08 -0.22 6.42
N ILE A 322 -13.47 -0.88 5.34
CA ILE A 322 -14.16 -0.24 4.21
C ILE A 322 -15.64 0.02 4.53
N GLU A 323 -16.31 -0.91 5.21
CA GLU A 323 -17.72 -0.80 5.58
C GLU A 323 -17.99 0.41 6.49
N GLU A 324 -17.09 0.70 7.43
CA GLU A 324 -17.18 1.88 8.32
C GLU A 324 -17.40 3.20 7.57
N ASP A 325 -16.82 3.36 6.38
CA ASP A 325 -16.97 4.57 5.57
C ASP A 325 -18.16 4.50 4.61
N HIS A 326 -18.65 3.30 4.24
CA HIS A 326 -19.77 3.13 3.31
C HIS A 326 -21.14 3.06 3.98
N THR A 327 -21.24 2.59 5.24
CA THR A 327 -22.53 2.29 5.88
C THR A 327 -22.58 2.81 7.29
N THR A 328 -22.76 4.12 7.44
CA THR A 328 -22.95 4.75 8.76
C THR A 328 -24.37 4.64 9.30
N GLY A 329 -25.26 3.86 8.67
CA GLY A 329 -26.70 3.77 8.99
C GLY A 329 -27.48 5.09 8.76
N ASN A 330 -26.77 6.17 8.45
CA ASN A 330 -27.24 7.49 8.16
C ASN A 330 -26.48 7.98 6.93
N SER A 331 -27.18 8.16 5.80
CA SER A 331 -26.59 8.55 4.51
C SER A 331 -25.83 9.87 4.56
N TYR A 332 -25.98 10.65 5.63
CA TYR A 332 -25.27 11.88 5.92
C TYR A 332 -23.77 11.68 6.16
N TYR A 333 -23.36 10.53 6.71
CA TYR A 333 -21.97 10.28 7.14
C TYR A 333 -21.19 9.33 6.23
N GLU A 334 -21.77 8.94 5.08
CA GLU A 334 -21.06 8.11 4.10
C GLU A 334 -19.86 8.87 3.52
N ARG A 335 -18.68 8.29 3.74
CA ARG A 335 -17.36 8.70 3.29
C ARG A 335 -16.99 7.84 2.07
N PHE A 336 -16.00 8.26 1.29
CA PHE A 336 -15.57 7.59 0.03
C PHE A 336 -16.59 7.67 -1.12
N ARG A 337 -17.43 8.72 -1.12
CA ARG A 337 -18.23 9.06 -2.28
C ARG A 337 -17.32 9.40 -3.46
N LEU A 338 -17.84 9.21 -4.66
CA LEU A 338 -17.24 9.71 -5.89
C LEU A 338 -18.10 10.85 -6.40
N GLN A 339 -17.50 12.00 -6.66
CA GLN A 339 -18.25 13.16 -7.10
C GLN A 339 -18.79 12.91 -8.52
N SER A 340 -20.11 12.88 -8.66
CA SER A 340 -20.82 12.41 -9.86
C SER A 340 -20.55 13.18 -11.14
N THR A 341 -20.23 14.47 -11.05
CA THR A 341 -19.92 15.35 -12.19
C THR A 341 -18.44 15.39 -12.54
N ARG A 342 -17.55 14.88 -11.67
CA ARG A 342 -16.10 14.89 -11.86
C ARG A 342 -15.55 13.52 -12.16
N TYR A 343 -15.97 12.51 -11.40
CA TYR A 343 -15.46 11.14 -11.55
C TYR A 343 -15.49 10.67 -13.01
N PRO A 344 -16.61 10.83 -13.76
CA PRO A 344 -16.63 10.44 -15.17
C PRO A 344 -15.72 11.30 -16.08
N LYS A 345 -15.47 12.56 -15.73
CA LYS A 345 -14.67 13.49 -16.54
C LYS A 345 -13.17 13.19 -16.51
N PHE A 346 -12.71 12.44 -15.52
CA PHE A 346 -11.32 11.99 -15.50
C PHE A 346 -11.04 10.91 -16.53
N TYR A 347 -12.07 10.28 -17.12
CA TYR A 347 -11.89 9.25 -18.13
C TYR A 347 -11.95 9.82 -19.54
N SER A 348 -10.94 9.49 -20.33
CA SER A 348 -10.84 9.85 -21.75
C SER A 348 -11.81 9.06 -22.64
N SER A 349 -12.28 7.90 -22.16
CA SER A 349 -13.19 7.00 -22.86
C SER A 349 -14.36 6.61 -21.96
N THR A 350 -15.58 6.65 -22.50
CA THR A 350 -16.77 6.13 -21.80
C THR A 350 -16.78 4.60 -21.68
N GLY A 351 -15.95 3.92 -22.49
CA GLY A 351 -15.77 2.46 -22.45
C GLY A 351 -14.72 1.99 -21.44
N ASP A 352 -14.10 2.89 -20.68
CA ASP A 352 -13.08 2.52 -19.70
C ASP A 352 -13.65 1.59 -18.62
N ILE A 353 -13.08 0.40 -18.49
CA ILE A 353 -13.59 -0.67 -17.62
C ILE A 353 -13.59 -0.26 -16.15
N ARG A 354 -12.71 0.65 -15.74
CA ARG A 354 -12.56 1.11 -14.35
C ARG A 354 -13.76 1.92 -13.88
N ILE A 355 -14.42 2.64 -14.79
CA ILE A 355 -15.66 3.39 -14.52
C ILE A 355 -16.72 2.46 -13.92
N THR A 356 -16.83 1.24 -14.45
CA THR A 356 -17.83 0.27 -14.02
C THR A 356 -17.28 -0.63 -12.91
N ALA A 357 -16.01 -1.02 -12.98
CA ALA A 357 -15.40 -1.91 -12.00
C ALA A 357 -15.31 -1.29 -10.60
N TRP A 358 -14.93 -0.02 -10.49
CA TRP A 358 -14.52 0.57 -9.21
C TRP A 358 -15.56 1.46 -8.55
N LYS A 359 -16.69 1.75 -9.21
CA LYS A 359 -17.79 2.48 -8.58
C LYS A 359 -18.99 1.59 -8.31
N LYS A 360 -19.75 1.92 -7.26
CA LYS A 360 -21.15 1.52 -7.10
C LYS A 360 -22.02 2.76 -6.90
N GLY A 361 -23.33 2.55 -7.04
CA GLY A 361 -24.31 3.63 -6.98
C GLY A 361 -24.28 4.56 -8.20
N SER A 362 -25.11 5.59 -8.12
CA SER A 362 -25.33 6.60 -9.16
C SER A 362 -25.64 7.96 -8.54
N GLY A 363 -25.45 9.03 -9.30
CA GLY A 363 -25.72 10.39 -8.82
C GLY A 363 -24.93 10.70 -7.55
N SER A 364 -25.57 11.37 -6.58
CA SER A 364 -24.97 11.74 -5.29
C SER A 364 -24.62 10.55 -4.38
N SER A 365 -25.12 9.35 -4.68
CA SER A 365 -24.85 8.13 -3.92
C SER A 365 -23.76 7.26 -4.56
N MET A 366 -23.01 7.79 -5.54
CA MET A 366 -21.88 7.10 -6.13
C MET A 366 -20.72 7.00 -5.14
N TYR A 367 -20.08 5.83 -5.02
CA TYR A 367 -18.96 5.60 -4.10
C TYR A 367 -17.94 4.61 -4.66
N LEU A 368 -16.72 4.64 -4.11
CA LEU A 368 -15.61 3.77 -4.49
C LEU A 368 -15.82 2.36 -3.92
N ALA A 369 -16.00 1.35 -4.76
CA ALA A 369 -16.30 -0.02 -4.35
C ALA A 369 -15.12 -0.99 -4.55
N LYS A 370 -13.91 -0.48 -4.77
CA LYS A 370 -12.73 -1.25 -5.20
C LYS A 370 -12.33 -2.36 -4.21
N TYR A 371 -12.44 -2.08 -2.92
CA TYR A 371 -12.10 -3.00 -1.83
C TYR A 371 -13.31 -3.50 -1.03
N GLU A 372 -14.53 -3.27 -1.55
CA GLU A 372 -15.76 -3.75 -0.92
C GLU A 372 -15.74 -5.29 -0.82
N ARG A 373 -16.18 -5.81 0.33
CA ARG A 373 -16.24 -7.25 0.64
C ARG A 373 -17.71 -7.73 0.60
N PRO A 374 -17.97 -9.03 0.40
CA PRO A 374 -19.34 -9.53 0.37
C PRO A 374 -19.96 -9.46 1.75
N THR A 375 -21.24 -9.08 1.80
CA THR A 375 -22.03 -9.05 3.04
C THR A 375 -22.53 -10.44 3.45
N LEU A 376 -22.66 -11.36 2.49
CA LEU A 376 -23.13 -12.72 2.75
C LEU A 376 -21.95 -13.67 2.96
N LYS A 377 -21.94 -14.36 4.11
CA LYS A 377 -20.90 -15.34 4.47
C LYS A 377 -20.67 -16.41 3.40
N LYS A 378 -21.73 -16.85 2.69
CA LYS A 378 -21.64 -17.85 1.62
C LYS A 378 -20.82 -17.37 0.41
N ASP A 379 -20.73 -16.06 0.20
CA ASP A 379 -20.05 -15.47 -0.96
C ASP A 379 -18.59 -15.12 -0.64
N LEU A 380 -18.15 -15.16 0.63
CA LEU A 380 -16.77 -14.84 1.04
C LEU A 380 -15.71 -15.64 0.27
N ALA A 381 -15.98 -16.91 -0.01
CA ALA A 381 -15.06 -17.79 -0.73
C ALA A 381 -14.90 -17.44 -2.22
N LEU A 382 -15.81 -16.62 -2.79
CA LEU A 382 -15.68 -16.13 -4.16
C LEU A 382 -14.64 -15.02 -4.26
N PHE A 383 -14.47 -14.23 -3.19
CA PHE A 383 -13.60 -13.07 -3.20
C PHE A 383 -12.13 -13.45 -3.05
N PRO A 384 -11.22 -12.66 -3.67
CA PRO A 384 -9.80 -12.79 -3.35
C PRO A 384 -9.59 -12.61 -1.84
N ARG A 385 -8.42 -13.03 -1.35
CA ARG A 385 -8.01 -12.70 0.02
C ARG A 385 -8.13 -11.17 0.23
N PRO A 386 -8.41 -10.71 1.46
CA PRO A 386 -8.57 -9.29 1.73
C PRO A 386 -7.19 -8.60 1.66
N ILE A 387 -6.81 -8.23 0.44
CA ILE A 387 -5.50 -7.69 0.10
C ILE A 387 -5.67 -6.22 -0.29
N VAL A 388 -4.85 -5.35 0.28
CA VAL A 388 -4.62 -3.99 -0.21
C VAL A 388 -3.44 -4.01 -1.18
N SER A 389 -3.60 -3.39 -2.36
CA SER A 389 -2.52 -3.30 -3.35
C SER A 389 -1.46 -2.30 -2.88
N MET A 390 -0.22 -2.75 -2.70
CA MET A 390 0.91 -1.89 -2.30
C MET A 390 1.74 -1.47 -3.50
N LEU A 391 2.04 -2.41 -4.40
CA LEU A 391 2.76 -2.23 -5.68
C LEU A 391 2.07 -3.08 -6.74
N LYS A 392 1.75 -2.50 -7.89
CA LYS A 392 1.02 -3.21 -8.96
C LYS A 392 1.51 -2.88 -10.37
N LEU A 393 1.16 -3.75 -11.31
CA LEU A 393 1.60 -3.67 -12.71
C LEU A 393 1.27 -2.33 -13.35
N GLY A 394 0.03 -1.83 -13.19
CA GLY A 394 -0.37 -0.53 -13.76
C GLY A 394 0.52 0.64 -13.30
N GLU A 395 1.00 0.62 -12.06
CA GLU A 395 1.93 1.62 -11.57
C GLU A 395 3.29 1.52 -12.24
N MET A 396 3.80 0.29 -12.46
CA MET A 396 5.09 0.11 -13.15
C MET A 396 5.05 0.69 -14.56
N TYR A 397 3.94 0.53 -15.28
CA TYR A 397 3.76 1.15 -16.59
C TYR A 397 3.76 2.69 -16.52
N LEU A 398 3.16 3.27 -15.48
CA LEU A 398 3.16 4.72 -15.28
C LEU A 398 4.57 5.25 -14.93
N ILE A 399 5.29 4.56 -14.06
CA ILE A 399 6.68 4.89 -13.71
C ILE A 399 7.58 4.78 -14.94
N ALA A 400 7.45 3.69 -15.70
CA ALA A 400 8.23 3.48 -16.92
C ALA A 400 7.90 4.54 -17.98
N ALA A 401 6.61 4.85 -18.20
CA ALA A 401 6.21 5.89 -19.16
C ALA A 401 6.79 7.25 -18.78
N GLU A 402 6.74 7.64 -17.51
CA GLU A 402 7.30 8.91 -17.06
C GLU A 402 8.83 8.93 -17.12
N GLY A 403 9.48 7.87 -16.65
CA GLY A 403 10.93 7.72 -16.76
C GLY A 403 11.40 7.78 -18.22
N ALA A 404 10.64 7.17 -19.15
CA ALA A 404 10.91 7.22 -20.57
C ALA A 404 10.75 8.63 -21.15
N ALA A 405 9.72 9.38 -20.74
CA ALA A 405 9.49 10.75 -21.22
C ALA A 405 10.65 11.68 -20.86
N GLU A 406 11.26 11.48 -19.69
CA GLU A 406 12.34 12.33 -19.18
C GLU A 406 13.75 11.86 -19.58
N SER A 407 13.95 10.56 -19.88
CA SER A 407 15.31 9.99 -20.05
C SER A 407 15.52 9.08 -21.26
N VAL A 408 14.46 8.71 -21.99
CA VAL A 408 14.55 7.80 -23.14
C VAL A 408 14.02 8.45 -24.41
N SER A 409 12.69 8.56 -24.57
CA SER A 409 12.04 9.26 -25.68
C SER A 409 10.53 9.42 -25.41
N THR A 410 9.92 10.42 -26.04
CA THR A 410 8.46 10.62 -26.01
C THR A 410 7.71 9.47 -26.68
N GLY A 411 8.26 8.88 -27.75
CA GLY A 411 7.65 7.72 -28.41
C GLY A 411 7.54 6.49 -27.50
N GLU A 412 8.58 6.21 -26.71
CA GLU A 412 8.56 5.10 -25.74
C GLU A 412 7.58 5.38 -24.59
N ALA A 413 7.55 6.62 -24.09
CA ALA A 413 6.59 7.04 -23.07
C ALA A 413 5.14 6.82 -23.52
N ILE A 414 4.80 7.26 -24.74
CA ILE A 414 3.48 7.10 -25.35
C ILE A 414 3.15 5.61 -25.52
N ARG A 415 4.11 4.80 -25.98
CA ARG A 415 3.93 3.35 -26.15
C ARG A 415 3.53 2.70 -24.83
N LEU A 416 4.27 2.96 -23.76
CA LEU A 416 4.03 2.38 -22.43
C LEU A 416 2.70 2.87 -21.83
N LEU A 417 2.43 4.17 -21.91
CA LEU A 417 1.15 4.74 -21.47
C LEU A 417 -0.04 4.11 -22.21
N ASN A 418 0.06 3.98 -23.53
CA ASN A 418 -1.02 3.42 -24.35
C ASN A 418 -1.24 1.92 -24.09
N ILE A 419 -0.22 1.15 -23.74
CA ILE A 419 -0.42 -0.25 -23.33
C ILE A 419 -1.34 -0.31 -22.10
N LEU A 420 -1.08 0.52 -21.09
CA LEU A 420 -1.95 0.60 -19.91
C LEU A 420 -3.35 1.09 -20.29
N GLN A 421 -3.47 2.21 -21.01
CA GLN A 421 -4.78 2.77 -21.37
C GLN A 421 -5.62 1.80 -22.21
N GLN A 422 -5.03 1.11 -23.16
CA GLN A 422 -5.73 0.12 -23.99
C GLN A 422 -6.15 -1.10 -23.17
N SER A 423 -5.35 -1.55 -22.19
CA SER A 423 -5.74 -2.63 -21.29
C SER A 423 -7.02 -2.32 -20.49
N ARG A 424 -7.35 -1.02 -20.35
CA ARG A 424 -8.52 -0.51 -19.65
C ARG A 424 -9.66 -0.12 -20.57
N ASN A 425 -9.52 -0.24 -21.89
CA ASN A 425 -10.41 0.40 -22.88
C ASN A 425 -10.52 1.93 -22.67
N GLY A 426 -9.46 2.55 -22.12
CA GLY A 426 -9.38 3.96 -21.75
C GLY A 426 -9.15 4.91 -22.93
N GLY A 427 -8.93 4.38 -24.13
CA GLY A 427 -8.58 5.16 -25.33
C GLY A 427 -7.09 5.14 -25.62
N ILE A 428 -6.65 6.07 -26.48
CA ILE A 428 -5.26 6.20 -26.94
C ILE A 428 -4.88 7.67 -26.85
N PHE A 429 -3.74 7.94 -26.22
CA PHE A 429 -3.10 9.25 -26.21
C PHE A 429 -2.11 9.36 -27.38
N THR A 430 -2.12 10.51 -28.08
CA THR A 430 -1.36 10.67 -29.35
C THR A 430 -0.46 11.90 -29.41
N SER A 431 -0.47 12.78 -28.40
CA SER A 431 0.41 13.95 -28.40
C SER A 431 1.86 13.53 -28.15
N ASP A 432 2.79 14.09 -28.92
CA ASP A 432 4.24 13.88 -28.76
C ASP A 432 4.94 14.96 -27.92
N ASP A 433 4.21 16.01 -27.53
CA ASP A 433 4.68 17.01 -26.56
C ASP A 433 4.92 16.39 -25.17
N LYS A 434 6.11 16.60 -24.61
CA LYS A 434 6.54 16.00 -23.34
C LYS A 434 5.65 16.45 -22.17
N GLU A 435 5.31 17.74 -22.09
CA GLU A 435 4.49 18.25 -20.98
C GLU A 435 3.06 17.70 -21.06
N ALA A 436 2.51 17.57 -22.28
CA ALA A 436 1.24 16.90 -22.50
C ALA A 436 1.27 15.43 -22.08
N ILE A 437 2.36 14.70 -22.37
CA ILE A 437 2.55 13.30 -21.93
C ILE A 437 2.57 13.22 -20.40
N ILE A 438 3.38 14.04 -19.73
CA ILE A 438 3.45 14.08 -18.26
C ILE A 438 2.07 14.41 -17.66
N SER A 439 1.39 15.40 -18.22
CA SER A 439 0.03 15.77 -17.78
C SER A 439 -0.94 14.59 -17.90
N GLU A 440 -0.87 13.84 -19.01
CA GLU A 440 -1.70 12.66 -19.20
C GLU A 440 -1.34 11.51 -18.26
N ILE A 441 -0.04 11.28 -17.99
CA ILE A 441 0.43 10.29 -17.02
C ILE A 441 -0.12 10.61 -15.62
N LEU A 442 -0.15 11.89 -15.20
CA LEU A 442 -0.72 12.27 -13.90
C LEU A 442 -2.24 12.05 -13.84
N LYS A 443 -2.96 12.26 -14.95
CA LYS A 443 -4.39 11.91 -15.03
C LYS A 443 -4.59 10.39 -15.01
N GLU A 444 -3.70 9.64 -15.66
CA GLU A 444 -3.74 8.18 -15.65
C GLU A 444 -3.40 7.63 -14.25
N TYR A 445 -2.47 8.22 -13.51
CA TYR A 445 -2.24 7.94 -12.09
C TYR A 445 -3.53 8.07 -11.29
N ARG A 446 -4.30 9.14 -11.48
CA ARG A 446 -5.59 9.33 -10.82
C ARG A 446 -6.60 8.26 -11.22
N ARG A 447 -6.70 7.93 -12.50
CA ARG A 447 -7.63 6.90 -13.00
C ARG A 447 -7.26 5.50 -12.57
N GLU A 448 -5.97 5.19 -12.47
CA GLU A 448 -5.44 3.84 -12.24
C GLU A 448 -5.22 3.56 -10.75
N MET A 449 -4.75 4.54 -9.99
CA MET A 449 -4.35 4.38 -8.59
C MET A 449 -5.41 4.85 -7.59
N ILE A 450 -6.62 5.18 -8.04
CA ILE A 450 -7.72 5.52 -7.12
C ILE A 450 -7.97 4.35 -6.15
N GLY A 451 -8.01 4.67 -4.87
CA GLY A 451 -8.10 3.74 -3.75
C GLY A 451 -6.77 3.08 -3.34
N ASP A 452 -5.67 3.28 -4.07
CA ASP A 452 -4.37 2.66 -3.73
C ASP A 452 -3.41 3.66 -3.04
N GLY A 453 -3.86 4.88 -2.76
CA GLY A 453 -3.13 5.87 -1.95
C GLY A 453 -1.94 6.53 -2.64
N GLN A 454 -1.75 6.34 -3.94
CA GLN A 454 -0.58 6.89 -4.66
C GLN A 454 -0.84 8.23 -5.38
N VAL A 455 -2.11 8.66 -5.50
CA VAL A 455 -2.46 9.86 -6.28
C VAL A 455 -1.90 11.13 -5.65
N PHE A 456 -1.98 11.28 -4.32
CA PHE A 456 -1.39 12.41 -3.60
C PHE A 456 0.12 12.51 -3.83
N TYR A 457 0.83 11.38 -3.74
CA TYR A 457 2.27 11.34 -3.93
C TYR A 457 2.68 11.64 -5.37
N ALA A 458 1.88 11.25 -6.38
CA ALA A 458 2.12 11.60 -7.77
C ALA A 458 2.07 13.13 -7.98
N TYR A 459 1.06 13.80 -7.43
CA TYR A 459 0.95 15.26 -7.48
C TYR A 459 2.08 15.96 -6.72
N LYS A 460 2.38 15.48 -5.51
CA LYS A 460 3.44 16.04 -4.66
C LYS A 460 4.82 15.95 -5.32
N ARG A 461 5.16 14.81 -5.91
CA ARG A 461 6.45 14.58 -6.57
C ARG A 461 6.71 15.54 -7.73
N ARG A 462 5.67 15.89 -8.49
CA ARG A 462 5.74 16.90 -9.58
C ARG A 462 5.43 18.32 -9.10
N ASN A 463 5.22 18.53 -7.79
CA ASN A 463 4.84 19.79 -7.19
C ASN A 463 3.71 20.50 -7.96
N VAL A 464 2.64 19.75 -8.29
CA VAL A 464 1.55 20.25 -9.13
C VAL A 464 0.90 21.47 -8.46
N PRO A 465 0.75 22.62 -9.16
CA PRO A 465 0.28 23.86 -8.54
C PRO A 465 -1.23 23.88 -8.27
N GLU A 466 -2.01 23.07 -9.00
CA GLU A 466 -3.46 23.02 -8.85
C GLU A 466 -3.99 21.60 -8.99
N ILE A 467 -4.83 21.17 -8.04
CA ILE A 467 -5.49 19.86 -8.08
C ILE A 467 -7.01 20.10 -8.14
N GLU A 468 -7.69 19.39 -9.04
CA GLU A 468 -9.15 19.40 -9.07
C GLU A 468 -9.75 18.90 -7.74
N LYS A 469 -10.65 19.70 -7.15
CA LYS A 469 -11.33 19.32 -5.89
C LYS A 469 -12.10 18.02 -6.08
N GLY A 470 -11.76 16.98 -5.33
CA GLY A 470 -12.46 15.70 -5.30
C GLY A 470 -13.81 15.78 -4.61
N TYR A 471 -13.88 16.62 -3.59
CA TYR A 471 -15.06 16.76 -2.76
C TYR A 471 -16.11 17.73 -3.36
N ALA A 472 -15.77 18.61 -4.30
CA ALA A 472 -16.67 19.64 -4.82
C ALA A 472 -17.04 19.45 -6.30
N THR A 473 -18.20 19.98 -6.73
CA THR A 473 -18.71 19.90 -8.11
C THR A 473 -17.82 20.64 -9.14
N SER A 474 -17.12 21.69 -8.72
CA SER A 474 -16.22 22.51 -9.55
C SER A 474 -15.11 23.19 -8.73
N GLY A 475 -14.12 23.76 -9.43
CA GLY A 475 -12.97 24.45 -8.83
C GLY A 475 -11.71 23.60 -8.64
N VAL A 476 -10.64 24.26 -8.20
CA VAL A 476 -9.34 23.65 -7.94
C VAL A 476 -8.87 24.01 -6.53
N VAL A 477 -7.97 23.23 -5.97
CA VAL A 477 -7.16 23.60 -4.82
C VAL A 477 -5.83 24.11 -5.35
N THR A 478 -5.52 25.37 -5.09
CA THR A 478 -4.16 25.91 -5.27
C THR A 478 -3.26 25.29 -4.22
N MET A 479 -2.22 24.60 -4.66
CA MET A 479 -1.29 23.86 -3.83
C MET A 479 -0.07 24.71 -3.47
N SER A 480 0.42 24.51 -2.26
CA SER A 480 1.66 25.08 -1.74
C SER A 480 2.48 23.97 -1.08
N VAL A 481 3.73 24.26 -0.70
CA VAL A 481 4.58 23.30 0.01
C VAL A 481 3.91 22.83 1.30
N GLU A 482 3.27 23.74 2.04
CA GLU A 482 2.59 23.44 3.30
C GLU A 482 1.41 22.48 3.09
N LYS A 483 0.63 22.67 2.02
CA LYS A 483 -0.48 21.74 1.69
C LYS A 483 0.01 20.37 1.23
N TYR A 484 1.20 20.30 0.65
CA TYR A 484 1.82 19.00 0.35
C TYR A 484 2.46 18.36 1.57
N THR A 485 2.63 19.06 2.68
CA THR A 485 3.48 18.62 3.78
C THR A 485 2.78 18.69 5.12
N PRO A 486 1.92 17.70 5.43
CA PRO A 486 1.34 17.52 6.75
C PRO A 486 2.35 17.74 7.87
N ASP A 487 1.89 18.39 8.95
CA ASP A 487 2.70 18.54 10.16
C ASP A 487 3.07 17.18 10.76
N ILE A 488 4.25 17.08 11.36
CA ILE A 488 4.56 15.93 12.22
C ILE A 488 3.65 15.98 13.46
N PRO A 489 3.43 14.86 14.17
CA PRO A 489 2.62 14.88 15.39
C PRO A 489 3.09 15.92 16.41
N THR A 490 2.14 16.57 17.07
CA THR A 490 2.37 17.60 18.09
C THR A 490 3.27 17.07 19.20
N THR A 491 3.06 15.83 19.64
CA THR A 491 3.87 15.19 20.69
C THR A 491 5.34 15.05 20.31
N GLU A 492 5.65 14.85 19.03
CA GLU A 492 7.04 14.74 18.54
C GLU A 492 7.69 16.11 18.45
N PHE A 493 6.93 17.13 18.03
CA PHE A 493 7.40 18.50 17.96
C PHE A 493 7.65 19.08 19.37
N ASP A 494 6.69 18.92 20.27
CA ASP A 494 6.82 19.33 21.68
C ASP A 494 7.91 18.51 22.39
N GLY A 495 8.16 17.28 21.94
CA GLY A 495 9.28 16.43 22.34
C GLY A 495 10.65 16.87 21.82
N GLY A 496 10.72 17.98 21.06
CA GLY A 496 11.97 18.60 20.63
C GLY A 496 12.35 18.37 19.16
N ARG A 497 11.50 17.73 18.34
CA ARG A 497 11.72 17.70 16.89
C ARG A 497 11.33 19.03 16.26
N THR A 498 12.26 19.69 15.59
CA THR A 498 12.01 20.93 14.84
C THR A 498 12.16 20.70 13.34
N TYR A 499 11.64 21.64 12.54
CA TYR A 499 11.75 21.63 11.08
C TYR A 499 13.00 22.35 10.58
#